data_AF-A0A520KVR4-F1
#
_entry.id   AF-A0A520KVR4-F1
#
_cell.length_a   1.000
_cell.length_b   1.000
_cell.length_c   1.000
_cell.angle_alpha   90.00
_cell.angle_beta   90.00
_cell.angle_gamma   90.00
#
_symmetry.space_group_name_H-M   'P 1'
#
loop_
_entity.id
_entity.type
_entity.pdbx_description
1 polymer ?
#
loop_
_entity_poly.entity_id
_entity_poly.type
_entity_poly.pdbx_seq_one_letter_code
_entity_poly.pdbx_strand_id
1 'polypeptide(L)' 'MKTRPFERLISIEDAIEIVESKIKPIDRREKIPIDLTVERILARDIKAHFDVPPFNRSAMDGYAVIAEDTFGA' A
#
# COMPACT_ATOMS: atom_id res chain seq x y z
N MET A 1 5.31 -52.93 -3.42
CA MET A 1 4.05 -52.42 -2.85
C MET A 1 4.19 -50.90 -2.71
N LYS A 2 3.53 -50.09 -3.56
CA LYS A 2 3.61 -48.63 -3.45
C LYS A 2 2.73 -48.21 -2.28
N THR A 3 3.33 -47.84 -1.16
CA THR A 3 2.63 -47.21 -0.04
C THR A 3 2.05 -45.87 -0.52
N ARG A 4 0.72 -45.74 -0.54
CA ARG A 4 0.07 -44.42 -0.62
C ARG A 4 -0.13 -43.97 0.83
N PRO A 5 0.72 -43.07 1.37
CA PRO A 5 0.70 -42.73 2.80
C PRO A 5 -0.60 -42.06 3.26
N PHE A 6 -1.45 -41.60 2.32
CA PHE A 6 -2.73 -40.97 2.62
C PHE A 6 -3.82 -41.55 1.71
N GLU A 7 -4.91 -42.04 2.31
CA GLU A 7 -6.04 -42.64 1.60
C GLU A 7 -6.96 -41.60 0.95
N ARG A 8 -6.93 -40.35 1.46
CA ARG A 8 -7.72 -39.23 0.94
C ARG A 8 -6.94 -37.93 1.03
N LEU A 9 -6.74 -37.30 -0.11
CA LEU A 9 -6.16 -35.96 -0.21
C LEU A 9 -7.30 -34.95 -0.39
N ILE A 10 -7.10 -33.77 0.17
CA ILE A 10 -7.93 -32.60 -0.13
C ILE A 10 -7.28 -31.81 -1.28
N SER A 11 -8.07 -30.94 -1.92
CA SER A 11 -7.51 -30.01 -2.91
C SER A 11 -6.57 -29.00 -2.24
N ILE A 12 -5.73 -28.34 -3.04
CA ILE A 12 -4.86 -27.28 -2.51
C ILE A 12 -5.70 -26.08 -2.06
N GLU A 13 -6.81 -25.82 -2.73
CA GLU A 13 -7.79 -24.78 -2.40
C GLU A 13 -8.42 -25.03 -1.03
N ASP A 14 -8.91 -26.26 -0.78
CA ASP A 14 -9.46 -26.64 0.53
C ASP A 14 -8.40 -26.52 1.64
N ALA A 15 -7.15 -26.88 1.34
CA ALA A 15 -6.05 -26.79 2.29
C ALA A 15 -5.74 -25.33 2.66
N ILE A 16 -5.74 -24.43 1.67
CA ILE A 16 -5.55 -22.99 1.88
C ILE A 16 -6.69 -22.44 2.72
N GLU A 17 -7.95 -22.75 2.38
CA GLU A 17 -9.12 -22.26 3.11
C GLU A 17 -9.10 -22.71 4.58
N ILE A 18 -8.73 -23.97 4.85
CA ILE A 18 -8.59 -24.46 6.21
C ILE A 18 -7.54 -23.66 6.97
N VAL A 19 -6.37 -23.37 6.38
CA VAL A 19 -5.33 -22.57 7.02
C VAL A 19 -5.81 -21.14 7.26
N GLU A 20 -6.34 -20.48 6.24
CA GLU A 20 -6.83 -19.10 6.30
C GLU A 20 -7.94 -18.93 7.34
N SER A 21 -8.85 -19.89 7.46
CA SER A 21 -9.95 -19.87 8.44
C SER A 21 -9.48 -19.98 9.90
N LYS A 22 -8.24 -20.43 10.14
CA LYS A 22 -7.69 -20.65 11.49
C LYS A 22 -6.70 -19.59 11.91
N ILE A 23 -6.08 -18.89 10.97
CA ILE A 23 -5.14 -17.81 11.27
C ILE A 23 -5.88 -16.50 11.55
N LYS A 24 -5.29 -15.68 12.41
CA LYS A 24 -5.75 -14.31 12.66
C LYS A 24 -4.59 -13.35 12.36
N PRO A 25 -4.87 -12.19 11.76
CA PRO A 25 -3.85 -11.16 11.61
C PRO A 25 -3.22 -10.79 12.95
N ILE A 26 -1.92 -10.50 12.93
CA ILE A 26 -1.19 -10.04 14.12
C ILE A 26 -1.71 -8.63 14.49
N ASP A 27 -2.06 -8.44 15.75
CA ASP A 27 -2.57 -7.17 16.29
C ASP A 27 -1.49 -6.30 16.94
N ARG A 28 -0.34 -6.89 17.29
CA ARG A 28 0.81 -6.17 17.85
C ARG A 28 1.34 -5.14 16.85
N ARG A 29 1.56 -3.93 17.34
CA ARG A 29 2.06 -2.79 16.57
C ARG A 29 3.20 -2.13 17.31
N GLU A 30 4.06 -1.47 16.56
CA GLU A 30 5.17 -0.69 17.08
C GLU A 30 5.29 0.60 16.28
N LYS A 31 5.95 1.61 16.88
CA LYS A 31 6.34 2.83 16.19
C LYS A 31 7.85 2.84 16.07
N ILE A 32 8.34 2.89 14.85
CA ILE A 32 9.77 2.87 14.53
C ILE A 32 10.15 4.06 13.65
N PRO A 33 11.44 4.41 13.60
CA PRO A 33 11.99 5.34 12.62
C PRO A 33 11.71 4.90 11.17
N ILE A 34 11.54 5.86 10.27
CA ILE A 34 11.14 5.61 8.87
C ILE A 34 12.20 4.83 8.09
N ASP A 35 13.47 5.05 8.39
CA ASP A 35 14.64 4.37 7.85
C ASP A 35 14.66 2.85 8.17
N LEU A 36 13.89 2.41 9.18
CA LEU A 36 13.75 1.01 9.56
C LEU A 36 12.46 0.35 9.07
N THR A 37 11.68 1.02 8.20
CA THR A 37 10.35 0.55 7.76
C THR A 37 10.35 -0.37 6.54
N VAL A 38 11.48 -0.51 5.84
CA VAL A 38 11.59 -1.41 4.68
C VAL A 38 11.20 -2.84 5.10
N GLU A 39 10.41 -3.54 4.26
CA GLU A 39 9.85 -4.88 4.53
C GLU A 39 8.87 -4.97 5.72
N ARG A 40 8.43 -3.85 6.29
CA ARG A 40 7.37 -3.83 7.32
C ARG A 40 5.98 -3.66 6.70
N ILE A 41 4.94 -4.09 7.44
CA ILE A 41 3.54 -3.92 7.06
C ILE A 41 2.95 -2.76 7.87
N LEU A 42 2.23 -1.85 7.19
CA LEU A 42 1.53 -0.75 7.86
C LEU A 42 0.44 -1.28 8.79
N ALA A 43 0.47 -0.81 10.04
CA ALA A 43 -0.52 -1.16 11.05
C ALA A 43 -1.89 -0.47 10.84
N ARG A 44 -1.92 0.60 10.06
CA ARG A 44 -3.10 1.41 9.72
C ARG A 44 -2.79 2.27 8.49
N ASP A 45 -3.83 2.77 7.85
CA ASP A 45 -3.72 3.75 6.77
C ASP A 45 -2.97 5.01 7.22
N ILE A 46 -2.16 5.56 6.31
CA ILE A 46 -1.49 6.85 6.49
C ILE A 46 -2.25 7.88 5.65
N LYS A 47 -2.69 8.96 6.30
CA LYS A 47 -3.40 10.06 5.64
C LYS A 47 -2.48 11.28 5.60
N ALA A 48 -2.45 11.99 4.47
CA ALA A 48 -1.78 13.27 4.40
C ALA A 48 -2.43 14.25 5.38
N HIS A 49 -1.59 14.98 6.12
CA HIS A 49 -2.06 15.97 7.08
C HIS A 49 -2.19 17.36 6.47
N PHE A 50 -1.68 17.56 5.25
CA PHE A 50 -1.61 18.84 4.56
C PHE A 50 -1.37 18.61 3.06
N ASP A 51 -1.70 19.60 2.25
CA ASP A 51 -1.45 19.60 0.81
C ASP A 51 0.06 19.76 0.52
N VAL A 52 0.52 19.07 -0.51
CA VAL A 52 1.89 19.17 -1.00
C VAL A 52 1.83 19.32 -2.52
N PRO A 53 2.08 20.54 -3.08
CA PRO A 53 2.45 21.77 -2.39
C PRO A 53 1.28 22.42 -1.62
N PRO A 54 1.56 23.21 -0.57
CA PRO A 54 0.51 23.86 0.23
C PRO A 54 -0.11 25.11 -0.44
N PHE A 55 0.39 25.51 -1.61
CA PHE A 55 -0.10 26.68 -2.35
C PHE A 55 0.27 26.59 -3.84
N ASN A 56 -0.36 27.44 -4.65
CA ASN A 56 -0.07 27.57 -6.08
C ASN A 56 1.35 28.09 -6.30
N ARG A 57 2.20 27.31 -6.98
CA ARG A 57 3.59 27.67 -7.30
C ARG A 57 3.84 27.56 -8.80
N SER A 58 4.76 28.37 -9.32
CA SER A 58 5.23 28.20 -10.69
C SER A 58 5.96 26.86 -10.83
N ALA A 59 5.71 26.16 -11.93
CA ALA A 59 6.44 24.96 -12.31
C ALA A 59 7.79 25.27 -12.98
N MET A 60 7.94 26.48 -13.52
CA MET A 60 9.07 26.91 -14.35
C MET A 60 9.46 28.36 -14.04
N ASP A 61 10.61 28.79 -14.57
CA ASP A 61 10.97 30.19 -14.61
C ASP A 61 10.21 30.91 -15.73
N GLY A 62 9.71 32.11 -15.44
CA GLY A 62 8.93 32.89 -16.39
C GLY A 62 8.22 34.07 -15.73
N TYR A 63 7.22 34.59 -16.43
CA TYR A 63 6.39 35.71 -15.95
C TYR A 63 4.97 35.22 -15.70
N ALA A 64 4.41 35.57 -14.55
CA ALA A 64 3.00 35.35 -14.27
C ALA A 64 2.18 36.34 -15.11
N VAL A 65 1.25 35.81 -15.91
CA VAL A 65 0.34 36.58 -16.74
C VAL A 65 -1.10 36.15 -16.44
N ILE A 66 -2.06 37.04 -16.70
CA ILE A 66 -3.47 36.67 -16.82
C ILE A 66 -3.59 35.96 -18.17
N ALA A 67 -4.02 34.69 -18.16
CA ALA A 67 -4.01 33.88 -19.37
C ALA A 67 -4.85 34.51 -20.49
N GLU A 68 -5.98 35.10 -20.11
CA GLU A 68 -6.94 35.74 -21.00
C GLU A 68 -6.35 36.97 -21.73
N ASP A 69 -5.41 37.69 -21.10
CA ASP A 69 -4.73 38.85 -21.72
C ASP A 69 -3.79 38.43 -22.87
N THR A 70 -3.48 37.14 -22.98
CA THR A 70 -2.58 36.60 -24.02
C THR A 70 -3.30 35.96 -25.20
N PHE A 71 -4.63 35.96 -25.23
CA PHE A 71 -5.39 35.37 -26.34
C PHE A 71 -5.24 36.20 -27.62
N GLY A 72 -4.77 35.57 -28.70
CA GLY A 72 -4.59 36.22 -30.01
C GLY A 72 -3.26 36.95 -30.20
N ALA A 73 -2.34 36.85 -29.24
CA ALA A 73 -0.92 37.18 -29.43
C ALA A 73 -0.26 36.30 -30.52
#